data_AF-A0A9X3I8E7-F1
#
_entry.id   AF-A0A9X3I8E7-F1
#
_cell.length_a   1.000
_cell.length_b   1.000
_cell.length_c   1.000
_cell.angle_alpha   90.00
_cell.angle_beta   90.00
_cell.angle_gamma   90.00
#
_symmetry.space_group_name_H-M   'P 1'
#
loop_
_entity.id
_entity.type
_entity.pdbx_description
1 polymer ?
#
loop_
_entity_poly.entity_id
_entity_poly.type
_entity_poly.pdbx_seq_one_letter_code
_entity_poly.pdbx_strand_id
1 'polypeptide(L)'
;MGSSFTTTLFSLISIVPQIIGFIACCYYISKQVKADSILLIIGSGISLLLTIFYHFVMPYFTQSSGLSILDATSYYTIAGVIGFFVGICFSVGLFMLINNTLNANKNFPKQFPPNEFK
;
A
#
# COMPACT_ATOMS: atom_id res chain seq x y z
N MET A 1 -14.09 -30.91 -5.54
CA MET A 1 -13.81 -30.25 -4.24
C MET A 1 -12.38 -29.68 -4.13
N GLY A 2 -11.38 -30.16 -4.90
CA GLY A 2 -10.02 -29.58 -4.88
C GLY A 2 -9.83 -28.26 -5.64
N SER A 3 -10.69 -27.93 -6.61
CA SER A 3 -10.56 -26.72 -7.43
C SER A 3 -10.79 -25.43 -6.65
N SER A 4 -11.83 -25.38 -5.80
CA SER A 4 -12.17 -24.17 -5.03
C SER A 4 -11.09 -23.79 -4.02
N PHE A 5 -10.44 -24.75 -3.36
CA PHE A 5 -9.42 -24.48 -2.34
C PHE A 5 -8.16 -23.84 -2.94
N THR A 6 -7.71 -24.33 -4.10
CA THR A 6 -6.57 -23.76 -4.83
C THR A 6 -6.88 -22.35 -5.32
N THR A 7 -8.10 -22.07 -5.78
CA THR A 7 -8.52 -20.72 -6.20
C THR A 7 -8.53 -19.74 -5.02
N THR A 8 -9.00 -20.16 -3.84
CA THR A 8 -8.99 -19.32 -2.63
C THR A 8 -7.56 -19.04 -2.16
N LEU A 9 -6.68 -20.05 -2.16
CA LEU A 9 -5.26 -19.88 -1.84
C LEU A 9 -4.55 -18.92 -2.80
N PHE A 10 -4.85 -19.01 -4.10
CA PHE A 10 -4.24 -18.14 -5.11
C PHE A 10 -4.70 -16.68 -4.97
N SER A 11 -5.96 -16.47 -4.58
CA SER A 11 -6.50 -15.14 -4.25
C SER A 11 -5.81 -14.54 -3.03
N LEU A 12 -5.53 -15.33 -2.00
CA LEU A 12 -4.80 -14.88 -0.80
C LEU A 12 -3.37 -14.41 -1.11
N ILE A 13 -2.69 -15.04 -2.07
CA ILE A 13 -1.33 -14.64 -2.49
C ILE A 13 -1.29 -13.20 -3.02
N SER A 14 -2.35 -12.73 -3.68
CA SER A 14 -2.42 -11.37 -4.22
C SER A 14 -2.61 -10.30 -3.12
N ILE A 15 -3.21 -10.68 -1.98
CA ILE A 15 -3.55 -9.78 -0.88
C ILE A 15 -2.36 -9.61 0.09
N VAL A 16 -1.55 -10.67 0.25
CA VAL A 16 -0.39 -10.68 1.17
C VAL A 16 0.58 -9.50 0.95
N PRO A 17 1.01 -9.15 -0.28
CA PRO A 17 1.90 -8.01 -0.52
C PRO A 17 1.32 -6.68 -0.03
N GLN A 18 0.02 -6.47 -0.19
CA GLN A 18 -0.66 -5.22 0.16
C GLN A 18 -0.77 -5.08 1.68
N ILE A 19 -1.03 -6.18 2.40
CA ILE A 19 -1.04 -6.20 3.87
C ILE A 19 0.37 -5.92 4.42
N ILE A 20 1.40 -6.58 3.89
CA ILE A 20 2.78 -6.37 4.33
C ILE A 20 3.22 -4.91 4.08
N GLY A 21 2.91 -4.38 2.88
CA GLY A 21 3.20 -2.99 2.54
C GLY A 21 2.52 -2.00 3.48
N PHE A 22 1.26 -2.26 3.85
CA PHE A 22 0.52 -1.44 4.81
C PHE A 22 1.11 -1.50 6.21
N ILE A 23 1.47 -2.68 6.71
CA ILE A 23 2.12 -2.84 8.02
C ILE A 23 3.46 -2.09 8.05
N ALA A 24 4.24 -2.17 6.97
CA ALA A 24 5.49 -1.42 6.85
C ALA A 24 5.26 0.11 6.90
N CYS A 25 4.23 0.61 6.21
CA CYS A 25 3.88 2.03 6.24
C CYS A 25 3.38 2.48 7.62
N CYS A 26 2.56 1.66 8.30
CA CYS A 26 2.10 1.89 9.66
C CYS A 26 3.27 1.91 10.67
N TYR A 27 4.22 1.00 10.53
CA TYR A 27 5.42 1.01 11.35
C TYR A 27 6.28 2.27 11.09
N TYR A 28 6.40 2.67 9.83
CA TYR A 28 7.18 3.84 9.43
C TYR A 28 6.61 5.15 10.01
N ILE A 29 5.29 5.38 9.92
CA ILE A 29 4.66 6.58 10.50
C ILE A 29 4.79 6.61 12.02
N SER A 30 4.68 5.45 12.68
CA SER A 30 4.76 5.33 14.14
C SER A 30 6.13 5.73 14.66
N LYS A 31 7.17 5.63 13.84
CA LYS A 31 8.54 5.99 14.21
C LYS A 31 8.86 7.45 13.91
N GLN A 32 8.39 7.99 12.77
CA GLN A 32 8.57 9.40 12.40
C GLN A 32 7.39 9.90 11.55
N VAL A 33 6.75 10.97 12.00
CA VAL A 33 5.69 11.65 11.25
C VAL A 33 6.34 12.70 10.33
N LYS A 34 6.54 12.33 9.06
CA LYS A 34 7.00 13.21 7.98
C LYS A 34 5.97 13.24 6.86
N ALA A 35 6.06 14.23 5.98
CA ALA A 35 5.20 14.33 4.79
C ALA A 35 5.24 13.02 3.97
N ASP A 36 6.44 12.45 3.80
CA ASP A 36 6.68 11.16 3.14
C ASP A 36 5.83 10.02 3.75
N SER A 37 5.83 9.91 5.08
CA SER A 37 5.09 8.88 5.83
C SER A 37 3.57 9.01 5.65
N ILE A 38 3.06 10.24 5.60
CA ILE A 38 1.63 10.53 5.47
C ILE A 38 1.14 10.13 4.08
N LEU A 39 1.87 10.47 3.01
CA LEU A 39 1.53 10.04 1.66
C LEU A 39 1.56 8.51 1.52
N LEU A 40 2.56 7.86 2.10
CA LEU A 40 2.68 6.40 2.10
C LEU A 40 1.50 5.72 2.81
N ILE A 41 1.07 6.24 3.96
CA ILE A 41 -0.02 5.62 4.71
C ILE A 41 -1.38 5.82 4.05
N ILE A 42 -1.62 6.99 3.46
CA ILE A 42 -2.85 7.28 2.72
C ILE A 42 -2.89 6.42 1.45
N GLY A 43 -1.78 6.36 0.71
CA GLY A 43 -1.66 5.55 -0.49
C GLY A 43 -1.85 4.05 -0.20
N SER A 44 -1.16 3.54 0.82
CA SER A 44 -1.28 2.13 1.19
C SER A 44 -2.63 1.78 1.81
N GLY A 45 -3.20 2.66 2.64
CA GLY A 45 -4.50 2.46 3.28
C GLY A 45 -5.64 2.41 2.27
N ILE A 46 -5.68 3.35 1.33
CA ILE A 46 -6.70 3.34 0.27
C ILE A 46 -6.49 2.15 -0.67
N SER A 47 -5.23 1.78 -0.98
CA SER A 47 -4.96 0.60 -1.79
C SER A 47 -5.45 -0.70 -1.14
N LEU A 48 -5.31 -0.82 0.18
CA LEU A 48 -5.82 -1.97 0.93
C LEU A 48 -7.36 -1.97 0.96
N LEU A 49 -7.98 -0.80 1.10
CA LEU A 49 -9.43 -0.64 1.03
C LEU A 49 -9.98 -1.05 -0.35
N LEU A 50 -9.30 -0.66 -1.44
CA LEU A 50 -9.62 -1.08 -2.80
C LEU A 50 -9.52 -2.60 -2.97
N THR A 51 -8.48 -3.25 -2.41
CA THR A 51 -8.39 -4.71 -2.42
C THR A 51 -9.59 -5.35 -1.73
N ILE A 52 -9.98 -4.86 -0.54
CA ILE A 52 -11.16 -5.37 0.17
C ILE A 52 -12.42 -5.14 -0.67
N PHE A 53 -12.54 -3.98 -1.31
CA PHE A 53 -13.67 -3.67 -2.18
C PHE A 53 -13.80 -4.68 -3.33
N TYR A 54 -12.70 -4.98 -4.02
CA TYR A 54 -12.72 -5.93 -5.13
C TYR A 54 -12.92 -7.38 -4.69
N HIS A 55 -12.35 -7.78 -3.55
CA HIS A 55 -12.32 -9.20 -3.15
C HIS A 55 -13.48 -9.62 -2.25
N PHE A 56 -14.08 -8.70 -1.50
CA PHE A 56 -15.17 -9.00 -0.57
C PHE A 56 -16.46 -8.25 -0.92
N VAL A 57 -16.38 -6.93 -1.14
CA VAL A 57 -17.60 -6.10 -1.30
C VAL A 57 -18.30 -6.40 -2.63
N MET A 58 -17.56 -6.37 -3.74
CA MET A 58 -18.10 -6.66 -5.07
C MET A 58 -18.74 -8.05 -5.21
N PRO A 59 -18.08 -9.17 -4.83
CA PRO A 59 -18.70 -10.49 -4.91
C PRO A 59 -19.91 -10.61 -3.99
N TYR A 60 -19.91 -9.96 -2.84
CA TYR A 60 -21.08 -9.93 -1.95
C TYR A 60 -22.27 -9.23 -2.58
N PHE A 61 -22.07 -8.05 -3.17
CA PHE A 61 -23.13 -7.27 -3.82
C PHE A 61 -23.65 -7.95 -5.10
N THR A 62 -22.77 -8.53 -5.91
CA THR A 62 -23.19 -9.27 -7.11
C THR A 62 -23.97 -10.54 -6.77
N GLN A 63 -23.62 -11.22 -5.68
CA GLN A 63 -24.29 -12.45 -5.25
C GLN A 63 -25.60 -12.18 -4.48
N SER A 64 -25.66 -11.11 -3.67
CA SER A 64 -26.83 -10.78 -2.85
C SER A 64 -27.86 -9.92 -3.58
N SER A 65 -27.45 -9.06 -4.50
CA SER A 65 -28.32 -8.02 -5.07
C SER A 65 -28.64 -8.26 -6.55
N GLY A 66 -28.05 -9.28 -7.19
CA GLY A 66 -28.26 -9.57 -8.60
C GLY A 66 -27.90 -8.38 -9.50
N LEU A 67 -26.85 -7.62 -9.13
CA LEU A 67 -26.44 -6.43 -9.86
C LEU A 67 -26.22 -6.74 -11.34
N SER A 68 -26.76 -5.87 -12.19
CA SER A 68 -26.52 -5.94 -13.64
C SER A 68 -25.03 -5.81 -13.93
N ILE A 69 -24.56 -6.52 -14.96
CA ILE A 69 -23.16 -6.50 -15.43
C ILE A 69 -22.71 -5.06 -15.73
N LEU A 70 -23.64 -4.22 -16.19
CA LEU A 70 -23.37 -2.82 -16.51
C LEU A 70 -23.06 -1.99 -15.27
N ASP A 71 -23.81 -2.20 -14.18
CA ASP A 71 -23.60 -1.50 -12.91
C ASP A 71 -22.28 -1.93 -12.27
N ALA A 72 -22.00 -3.24 -12.26
CA ALA A 72 -20.73 -3.76 -11.75
C ALA A 72 -19.53 -3.13 -12.47
N THR A 73 -19.58 -3.05 -13.82
CA THR A 73 -18.51 -2.46 -14.64
C THR A 73 -18.25 -0.99 -14.30
N SER A 74 -19.32 -0.22 -14.01
CA SER A 74 -19.19 1.18 -13.60
C SER A 74 -18.43 1.33 -12.27
N TYR A 75 -18.75 0.50 -11.28
CA TYR A 75 -18.07 0.50 -9.97
C TYR A 75 -16.59 0.07 -10.10
N TYR A 76 -16.29 -0.94 -10.92
CA TYR A 76 -14.89 -1.34 -11.20
C TYR A 76 -14.11 -0.19 -11.88
N THR A 77 -14.74 0.56 -12.77
CA THR A 77 -14.09 1.69 -13.45
C THR A 77 -13.77 2.81 -12.48
N ILE A 78 -14.72 3.20 -11.63
CA ILE A 78 -14.53 4.25 -10.62
C ILE A 78 -13.43 3.85 -9.63
N ALA A 79 -13.48 2.62 -9.13
CA ALA A 79 -12.46 2.06 -8.26
C ALA A 79 -11.09 2.00 -8.95
N GLY A 80 -11.03 1.73 -10.25
CA GLY A 80 -9.81 1.76 -11.05
C GLY A 80 -9.19 3.16 -11.14
N VAL A 81 -10.00 4.20 -11.39
CA VAL A 81 -9.53 5.60 -11.42
C VAL A 81 -8.99 6.02 -10.05
N ILE A 82 -9.69 5.69 -8.97
CA ILE A 82 -9.22 5.98 -7.60
C ILE A 82 -7.90 5.25 -7.34
N GLY A 83 -7.82 3.95 -7.70
CA GLY A 83 -6.60 3.15 -7.56
C GLY A 83 -5.40 3.74 -8.31
N PHE A 84 -5.62 4.34 -9.47
CA PHE A 84 -4.56 5.01 -10.22
C PHE A 84 -3.97 6.20 -9.46
N PHE A 85 -4.82 7.11 -8.97
CA PHE A 85 -4.36 8.27 -8.19
C PHE A 85 -3.69 7.87 -6.87
N VAL A 86 -4.23 6.84 -6.21
CA VAL A 86 -3.67 6.27 -4.98
C VAL A 86 -2.29 5.67 -5.21
N GLY A 87 -2.11 4.95 -6.33
CA GLY A 87 -0.82 4.40 -6.74
C GLY A 87 0.23 5.49 -6.99
N ILE A 88 -0.15 6.59 -7.64
CA ILE A 88 0.73 7.75 -7.82
C ILE A 88 1.11 8.35 -6.46
N CYS A 89 0.14 8.56 -5.57
CA CYS A 89 0.39 9.10 -4.22
C CYS A 89 1.38 8.23 -3.44
N PHE A 90 1.18 6.91 -3.45
CA PHE A 90 2.08 5.96 -2.83
C PHE A 90 3.49 6.00 -3.43
N SER A 91 3.60 6.07 -4.76
CA SER A 91 4.88 6.14 -5.47
C SER A 91 5.65 7.43 -5.13
N VAL A 92 4.97 8.58 -5.08
CA VAL A 92 5.57 9.86 -4.69
C VAL A 92 6.05 9.82 -3.24
N GLY A 93 5.24 9.30 -2.31
CA GLY A 93 5.65 9.12 -0.92
C GLY A 93 6.89 8.23 -0.78
N LEU A 94 6.94 7.14 -1.54
CA LEU A 94 8.07 6.21 -1.55
C LEU A 94 9.34 6.84 -2.15
N PHE A 95 9.21 7.63 -3.21
CA PHE A 95 10.31 8.36 -3.80
C PHE A 95 10.89 9.40 -2.82
N MET A 96 10.01 10.15 -2.15
CA MET A 96 10.41 11.17 -1.18
C MET A 96 11.13 10.53 0.02
N LEU A 97 10.63 9.39 0.49
CA LEU A 97 11.28 8.56 1.51
C LEU A 97 12.71 8.16 1.11
N ILE A 98 12.89 7.58 -0.08
CA ILE A 98 14.21 7.16 -0.56
C ILE A 98 15.15 8.35 -0.66
N ASN A 99 14.71 9.46 -1.24
CA ASN A 99 15.53 10.66 -1.38
C ASN A 99 15.94 11.24 -0.01
N ASN A 100 15.02 11.26 0.95
CA ASN A 100 15.28 11.72 2.32
C ASN A 100 16.28 10.80 3.03
N THR A 101 16.14 9.48 2.89
CA THR A 101 17.08 8.50 3.46
C THR A 101 18.48 8.62 2.85
N LEU A 102 18.59 8.80 1.53
CA LEU A 102 19.88 8.97 0.85
C LEU A 102 20.57 10.29 1.25
N ASN A 103 19.82 11.38 1.38
CA ASN A 103 20.39 12.68 1.77
C ASN A 103 20.67 12.76 3.28
N ALA A 104 19.87 12.12 4.13
CA ALA A 104 20.17 11.98 5.55
C ALA A 104 21.46 11.17 5.78
N ASN A 105 21.72 10.15 4.94
CA ASN A 105 22.95 9.36 5.04
C ASN A 105 24.21 10.20 4.73
N LYS A 106 24.13 11.13 3.78
CA LYS A 106 25.21 12.08 3.47
C LYS A 106 25.54 13.05 4.61
N ASN A 107 24.59 13.27 5.52
CA ASN A 107 24.71 14.19 6.66
C ASN A 107 25.13 13.49 7.97
N PHE A 108 25.43 12.18 7.97
CA PHE A 108 26.13 11.61 9.12
C PHE A 108 27.53 12.21 9.19
N PRO A 109 27.90 12.88 10.29
CA PRO A 109 29.26 13.37 10.44
C PRO A 109 30.20 12.16 10.40
N LYS A 110 31.16 12.17 9.47
CA LYS A 110 32.30 11.23 9.41
C LYS A 110 33.29 11.45 10.57
N GLN A 111 32.82 11.92 11.71
CA GLN A 111 33.70 12.23 12.82
C GLN A 111 33.89 10.96 13.64
N PHE A 112 34.84 10.14 13.18
CA PHE A 112 35.54 9.25 14.10
C PHE A 112 36.04 10.10 15.28
N PRO A 113 35.87 9.64 16.53
CA PRO A 113 36.35 10.41 17.67
C PRO A 113 37.85 10.67 17.50
N PRO A 114 38.33 11.91 17.69
CA PRO A 114 39.76 12.17 17.69
C PRO A 114 40.41 11.28 18.76
N ASN A 115 41.47 10.59 18.37
CA ASN A 115 42.18 9.67 19.24
C ASN A 115 42.84 10.49 20.36
N GLU A 116 42.20 10.57 21.53
CA GLU A 116 42.66 11.31 22.73
C GLU A 116 43.87 10.63 23.43
N PHE A 117 44.69 9.86 22.71
CA PHE A 117 45.90 9.25 23.28
C PHE A 117 47.13 9.84 22.60
N LYS A 118 47.64 10.94 23.15
CA LYS A 118 48.97 11.48 22.87
C LYS A 118 49.71 11.71 24.18
#